data_AF-A0A091DE18-F1
#
_entry.id   AF-A0A091DE18-F1
#
_cell.length_a   1.000
_cell.length_b   1.000
_cell.length_c   1.000
_cell.angle_alpha   90.00
_cell.angle_beta   90.00
_cell.angle_gamma   90.00
#
_symmetry.space_group_name_H-M   'P 1'
#
loop_
_entity.id
_entity.type
_entity.pdbx_description
1 polymer ?
#
loop_
_entity_poly.entity_id
_entity_poly.type
_entity_poly.pdbx_seq_one_letter_code
_entity_poly.pdbx_strand_id
1 'polypeptide(L)'
;MAAPAVTAGRLLRLRAAGAEGHCRRLRCAGLGRGFLLPASADENAAQTRHVAHFTFQPDRESQEHGQTQKMNLFQAITSALDNSLAKDPTAVIFGEDVAFGGVFRCTVGLRDKYGKDRVFNTPLCEQGIVGFGIGIAVTGATAIAEIQFADYIFPAFDQIVNEAAKYRYRSGDLFNCGNLTIRSPWGCVGHGALYHSQCPEAFFAHCPGIKSVIKTGRLLISHEAPLTGGFASEISSTVQEECFLNLEAPISRVCGYDTPFPHIFEPFYIPDKWKCYDALRKMINY
;
A
#
# COMPACT_ATOMS: atom_id res chain seq x y z
N MET A 1 40.23 55.26 -6.75
CA MET A 1 41.07 54.08 -6.43
C MET A 1 40.33 53.25 -5.39
N ALA A 2 40.24 51.93 -5.63
CA ALA A 2 39.81 50.83 -4.76
C ALA A 2 38.38 50.81 -4.15
N ALA A 3 37.55 49.91 -4.68
CA ALA A 3 36.59 49.06 -3.94
C ALA A 3 37.19 47.61 -3.89
N PRO A 4 36.54 46.52 -3.41
CA PRO A 4 35.33 46.31 -2.58
C PRO A 4 35.49 45.18 -1.49
N ALA A 5 34.42 44.82 -0.75
CA ALA A 5 34.08 43.42 -0.43
C ALA A 5 32.66 43.29 0.17
N VAL A 6 31.70 42.85 -0.65
CA VAL A 6 30.36 42.37 -0.25
C VAL A 6 30.33 40.88 -0.55
N THR A 7 30.00 40.05 0.44
CA THR A 7 29.90 38.59 0.29
C THR A 7 28.46 38.21 -0.05
N ALA A 8 28.18 37.97 -1.33
CA ALA A 8 26.90 37.45 -1.81
C ALA A 8 26.93 35.91 -1.92
N GLY A 9 25.84 35.28 -1.49
CA GLY A 9 25.64 33.83 -1.46
C GLY A 9 25.77 33.14 -2.81
N ARG A 10 26.37 31.95 -2.80
CA ARG A 10 26.45 31.07 -3.97
C ARG A 10 25.11 30.36 -4.20
N LEU A 11 24.40 30.80 -5.23
CA LEU A 11 23.44 29.96 -5.96
C LEU A 11 24.24 28.91 -6.77
N LEU A 12 24.03 27.61 -6.51
CA LEU A 12 24.53 26.55 -7.38
C LEU A 12 23.65 26.50 -8.66
N ARG A 13 24.18 27.02 -9.78
CA ARG A 13 23.66 26.73 -11.12
C ARG A 13 24.46 25.57 -11.71
N LEU A 14 23.78 24.45 -12.01
CA LEU A 14 24.32 23.36 -12.83
C LEU A 14 24.46 23.86 -14.28
N ARG A 15 25.71 23.94 -14.77
CA ARG A 15 26.01 24.10 -16.21
C ARG A 15 26.30 22.74 -16.81
N ALA A 16 25.65 22.46 -17.94
CA ALA A 16 26.03 21.40 -18.87
C ALA A 16 27.45 21.68 -19.41
N ALA A 17 28.32 20.67 -19.38
CA ALA A 17 29.64 20.71 -20.00
C ALA A 17 29.66 19.72 -21.17
N GLY A 18 29.78 20.26 -22.38
CA GLY A 18 30.11 19.51 -23.59
C GLY A 18 31.58 19.72 -23.97
N ALA A 19 32.18 18.63 -24.44
CA ALA A 19 33.30 18.49 -25.39
C ALA A 19 34.67 19.16 -25.07
N GLU A 20 35.69 18.36 -24.74
CA GLU A 20 36.68 17.83 -25.70
C GLU A 20 37.75 16.96 -24.97
N GLY A 21 38.25 15.91 -25.64
CA GLY A 21 39.58 15.33 -25.33
C GLY A 21 39.67 13.90 -24.78
N HIS A 22 39.34 12.89 -25.60
CA HIS A 22 40.17 11.71 -25.93
C HIS A 22 39.33 10.50 -26.37
N CYS A 23 39.34 10.25 -27.68
CA CYS A 23 38.73 9.09 -28.32
C CYS A 23 39.53 7.82 -28.00
N ARG A 24 39.06 7.02 -27.02
CA ARG A 24 39.43 5.61 -26.93
C ARG A 24 38.48 4.80 -27.82
N ARG A 25 38.98 4.32 -28.96
CA ARG A 25 38.32 3.31 -29.79
C ARG A 25 38.01 2.08 -28.92
N LEU A 26 36.74 1.88 -28.58
CA LEU A 26 36.23 0.58 -28.15
C LEU A 26 36.26 -0.33 -29.38
N ARG A 27 37.19 -1.28 -29.40
CA ARG A 27 37.16 -2.40 -30.35
C ARG A 27 35.92 -3.23 -30.03
N CYS A 28 35.12 -3.55 -31.06
CA CYS A 28 34.16 -4.65 -31.02
C CYS A 28 34.87 -5.94 -30.60
N ALA A 29 34.68 -6.35 -29.34
CA ALA A 29 34.83 -7.75 -28.95
C ALA A 29 33.50 -8.42 -29.27
N GLY A 30 33.53 -9.41 -30.16
CA GLY A 30 32.35 -10.05 -30.72
C GLY A 30 31.39 -10.60 -29.66
N LEU A 31 30.09 -10.42 -29.91
CA LEU A 31 29.06 -11.20 -29.25
C LEU A 31 29.35 -12.69 -29.47
N GLY A 32 29.64 -13.42 -28.38
CA GLY A 32 29.66 -14.87 -28.40
C GLY A 32 28.26 -15.38 -28.75
N ARG A 33 28.14 -16.04 -29.91
CA ARG A 33 26.97 -16.84 -30.28
C ARG A 33 26.82 -17.96 -29.26
N GLY A 34 25.89 -17.82 -28.32
CA GLY A 34 25.66 -18.82 -27.28
C GLY A 34 24.27 -18.82 -26.64
N PHE A 35 23.26 -18.20 -27.27
CA PHE A 35 21.89 -18.17 -26.72
C PHE A 35 20.86 -18.90 -27.59
N LEU A 36 21.31 -19.72 -28.55
CA LEU A 36 20.45 -20.51 -29.44
C LEU A 36 21.00 -21.93 -29.61
N LEU A 37 21.03 -22.68 -28.51
CA LEU A 37 21.05 -24.15 -28.57
C LEU A 37 19.86 -24.67 -27.77
N PRO A 38 19.07 -25.63 -28.31
CA PRO A 38 18.02 -26.26 -27.54
C PRO A 38 18.69 -27.05 -26.42
N ALA A 39 18.37 -26.74 -25.18
CA ALA A 39 18.79 -27.55 -24.05
C ALA A 39 18.27 -28.97 -24.27
N SER A 40 19.18 -29.94 -24.20
CA SER A 40 18.86 -31.37 -24.18
C SER A 40 17.79 -31.62 -23.12
N ALA A 41 16.76 -32.36 -23.49
CA ALA A 41 15.66 -32.76 -22.62
C ALA A 41 16.22 -33.51 -21.40
N ASP A 42 16.24 -32.83 -20.26
CA ASP A 42 16.44 -33.44 -18.95
C ASP A 42 15.03 -33.81 -18.45
N GLU A 43 14.70 -35.11 -18.51
CA GLU A 43 13.38 -35.70 -18.18
C GLU A 43 13.05 -35.67 -16.68
N ASN A 44 13.50 -34.65 -15.94
CA ASN A 44 13.25 -34.53 -14.51
C ASN A 44 12.79 -33.12 -14.08
N ALA A 45 12.04 -32.44 -14.97
CA ALA A 45 11.24 -31.28 -14.60
C ALA A 45 10.00 -31.73 -13.80
N ALA A 46 10.22 -32.25 -12.59
CA ALA A 46 9.17 -32.24 -11.58
C ALA A 46 8.73 -30.77 -11.45
N GLN A 47 7.49 -30.48 -11.85
CA GLN A 47 6.86 -29.17 -11.69
C GLN A 47 7.06 -28.71 -10.25
N THR A 48 8.02 -27.82 -10.03
CA THR A 48 8.16 -27.09 -8.78
C THR A 48 6.93 -26.22 -8.68
N ARG A 49 5.91 -26.71 -7.97
CA ARG A 49 4.72 -25.91 -7.63
C ARG A 49 5.23 -24.70 -6.86
N HIS A 50 5.27 -23.54 -7.49
CA HIS A 50 5.46 -22.29 -6.79
C HIS A 50 4.21 -22.06 -5.93
N VAL A 51 4.29 -22.37 -4.63
CA VAL A 51 3.18 -22.26 -3.68
C VAL A 51 2.85 -20.79 -3.36
N ALA A 52 3.75 -19.86 -3.67
CA ALA A 52 3.58 -18.42 -3.46
C ALA A 52 3.53 -17.66 -4.81
N HIS A 53 2.56 -16.75 -4.96
CA HIS A 53 2.37 -15.96 -6.17
C HIS A 53 3.31 -14.73 -6.24
N PHE A 54 3.93 -14.34 -5.12
CA PHE A 54 4.91 -13.24 -5.03
C PHE A 54 6.20 -13.67 -4.34
N THR A 55 7.28 -12.91 -4.57
CA THR A 55 8.55 -13.05 -3.84
C THR A 55 8.92 -11.68 -3.29
N PHE A 56 8.89 -11.56 -1.97
CA PHE A 56 9.38 -10.35 -1.30
C PHE A 56 10.90 -10.29 -1.40
N GLN A 57 11.42 -9.15 -1.83
CA GLN A 57 12.86 -8.85 -1.75
C GLN A 57 13.04 -7.63 -0.85
N PRO A 58 13.93 -7.71 0.15
CA PRO A 58 14.20 -6.56 1.00
C PRO A 58 15.02 -5.52 0.24
N ASP A 59 14.71 -4.25 0.46
CA ASP A 59 15.62 -3.16 0.11
C ASP A 59 16.91 -3.25 0.95
N ARG A 60 17.95 -2.53 0.51
CA ARG A 60 19.18 -2.40 1.30
C ARG A 60 18.86 -1.68 2.61
N GLU A 61 19.38 -2.21 3.72
CA GLU A 61 19.20 -1.62 5.04
C GLU A 61 19.73 -0.17 5.04
N SER A 62 18.83 0.79 5.23
CA SER A 62 19.19 2.20 5.40
C SER A 62 19.67 2.45 6.82
N GLN A 63 20.77 3.21 6.96
CA GLN A 63 21.26 3.66 8.26
C GLN A 63 20.63 5.00 8.72
N GLU A 64 19.73 5.58 7.91
CA GLU A 64 19.22 6.93 8.14
C GLU A 64 18.24 7.05 9.33
N HIS A 65 17.68 5.94 9.78
CA HIS A 65 16.62 5.91 10.81
C HIS A 65 17.07 5.33 12.17
N GLY A 66 18.39 5.23 12.39
CA GLY A 66 18.95 4.73 13.65
C GLY A 66 18.99 3.19 13.71
N GLN A 67 18.86 2.63 14.92
CA GLN A 67 18.95 1.19 15.14
C GLN A 67 17.77 0.46 14.48
N THR A 68 18.07 -0.57 13.69
CA THR A 68 17.07 -1.41 13.01
C THR A 68 17.02 -2.82 13.60
N GLN A 69 15.89 -3.49 13.41
CA GLN A 69 15.69 -4.89 13.75
C GLN A 69 14.89 -5.55 12.63
N LYS A 70 15.23 -6.79 12.26
CA LYS A 70 14.42 -7.55 11.32
C LYS A 70 13.05 -7.84 11.91
N MET A 71 12.01 -7.40 11.20
CA MET A 71 10.60 -7.62 11.53
C MET A 71 9.89 -8.11 10.27
N ASN A 72 8.96 -9.04 10.45
CA ASN A 72 7.92 -9.25 9.44
C ASN A 72 6.85 -8.13 9.52
N LEU A 73 5.87 -8.14 8.62
CA LEU A 73 4.90 -7.05 8.54
C LEU A 73 4.04 -6.91 9.80
N PHE A 74 3.56 -8.01 10.40
CA PHE A 74 2.74 -7.90 11.62
C PHE A 74 3.57 -7.36 12.80
N GLN A 75 4.84 -7.75 12.90
CA GLN A 75 5.76 -7.22 13.93
C GLN A 75 6.03 -5.72 13.71
N ALA A 76 6.19 -5.29 12.45
CA ALA A 76 6.33 -3.87 12.12
C ALA A 76 5.06 -3.08 12.49
N ILE A 77 3.87 -3.66 12.29
CA ILE A 77 2.60 -3.09 12.76
C ILE A 77 2.58 -2.99 14.29
N THR A 78 2.94 -4.06 15.01
CA THR A 78 3.04 -4.03 16.48
C THR A 78 4.01 -2.94 16.94
N SER A 79 5.16 -2.81 16.30
CA SER A 79 6.15 -1.76 16.61
C SER A 79 5.61 -0.35 16.35
N ALA A 80 4.87 -0.14 15.27
CA ALA A 80 4.23 1.14 14.97
C ALA A 80 3.14 1.51 16.00
N LEU A 81 2.35 0.52 16.43
CA LEU A 81 1.33 0.68 17.47
C LEU A 81 1.99 0.97 18.83
N ASP A 82 3.04 0.22 19.19
CA ASP A 82 3.83 0.43 20.40
C ASP A 82 4.38 1.86 20.47
N ASN A 83 5.04 2.32 19.39
CA ASN A 83 5.56 3.68 19.28
C ASN A 83 4.45 4.74 19.41
N SER A 84 3.26 4.45 18.89
CA SER A 84 2.11 5.35 18.99
C SER A 84 1.58 5.44 20.42
N LEU A 85 1.40 4.32 21.11
CA LEU A 85 0.91 4.30 22.50
C LEU A 85 1.94 4.88 23.49
N ALA A 86 3.23 4.72 23.21
CA ALA A 86 4.32 5.30 24.01
C ALA A 86 4.32 6.83 23.95
N LYS A 87 4.18 7.42 22.76
CA LYS A 87 4.32 8.86 22.54
C LYS A 87 3.02 9.66 22.75
N ASP A 88 1.87 9.00 22.59
CA ASP A 88 0.56 9.62 22.73
C ASP A 88 -0.20 8.95 23.89
N PRO A 89 -0.38 9.62 25.04
CA PRO A 89 -1.08 9.05 26.19
C PRO A 89 -2.58 8.87 25.95
N THR A 90 -3.17 9.52 24.93
CA THR A 90 -4.58 9.42 24.60
C THR A 90 -4.90 8.24 23.68
N ALA A 91 -3.88 7.66 23.03
CA ALA A 91 -4.09 6.62 22.04
C ALA A 91 -4.68 5.35 22.64
N VAL A 92 -5.73 4.81 22.02
CA VAL A 92 -6.34 3.53 22.40
C VAL A 92 -6.50 2.64 21.17
N ILE A 93 -6.34 1.34 21.38
CA ILE A 93 -6.55 0.29 20.38
C ILE A 93 -7.75 -0.55 20.81
N PHE A 94 -8.68 -0.76 19.89
CA PHE A 94 -9.86 -1.55 20.16
C PHE A 94 -10.37 -2.23 18.89
N GLY A 95 -11.08 -3.33 19.09
CA GLY A 95 -11.65 -4.16 18.03
C GLY A 95 -11.91 -5.57 18.56
N GLU A 96 -12.31 -6.46 17.67
CA GLU A 96 -12.53 -7.86 18.02
C GLU A 96 -11.20 -8.57 18.29
N ASP A 97 -11.11 -9.21 19.46
CA ASP A 97 -9.99 -10.03 19.89
C ASP A 97 -8.59 -9.36 19.93
N VAL A 98 -8.51 -8.02 19.91
CA VAL A 98 -7.23 -7.31 19.97
C VAL A 98 -6.51 -7.47 21.32
N ALA A 99 -7.22 -7.78 22.40
CA ALA A 99 -6.67 -7.84 23.76
C ALA A 99 -5.70 -9.00 23.98
N PHE A 100 -5.95 -10.17 23.39
CA PHE A 100 -5.05 -11.32 23.50
C PHE A 100 -3.87 -11.23 22.51
N GLY A 101 -3.97 -10.32 21.53
CA GLY A 101 -2.94 -10.07 20.51
C GLY A 101 -3.46 -9.99 19.08
N GLY A 102 -4.76 -10.20 18.86
CA GLY A 102 -5.39 -10.23 17.54
C GLY A 102 -5.13 -11.55 16.81
N VAL A 103 -6.04 -11.91 15.89
CA VAL A 103 -5.95 -13.16 15.11
C VAL A 103 -4.71 -13.21 14.22
N PHE A 104 -4.18 -12.04 13.83
CA PHE A 104 -2.93 -11.88 13.08
C PHE A 104 -1.73 -11.45 13.94
N ARG A 105 -1.83 -11.56 15.28
CA ARG A 105 -0.77 -11.22 16.24
C ARG A 105 -0.29 -9.76 16.22
N CYS A 106 -1.02 -8.86 15.58
CA CYS A 106 -0.61 -7.46 15.41
C CYS A 106 -0.58 -6.65 16.72
N THR A 107 -1.26 -7.11 17.78
CA THR A 107 -1.37 -6.38 19.06
C THR A 107 -0.81 -7.15 20.25
N VAL A 108 -0.05 -8.23 20.02
CA VAL A 108 0.54 -9.06 21.08
C VAL A 108 1.37 -8.23 22.05
N GLY A 109 1.15 -8.44 23.35
CA GLY A 109 1.90 -7.79 24.44
C GLY A 109 1.56 -6.32 24.69
N LEU A 110 0.81 -5.65 23.80
CA LEU A 110 0.48 -4.23 23.96
C LEU A 110 -0.44 -3.99 25.15
N ARG A 111 -1.40 -4.89 25.41
CA ARG A 111 -2.29 -4.79 26.57
C ARG A 111 -1.55 -4.92 27.89
N ASP A 112 -0.61 -5.85 27.98
CA ASP A 112 0.18 -6.06 29.20
C ASP A 112 1.08 -4.85 29.47
N LYS A 113 1.62 -4.23 28.41
CA LYS A 113 2.48 -3.05 28.50
C LYS A 113 1.73 -1.75 28.81
N TYR A 114 0.57 -1.52 28.19
CA TYR A 114 -0.14 -0.24 28.23
C TYR A 114 -1.44 -0.25 29.05
N GLY A 115 -1.85 -1.42 29.55
CA GLY A 115 -3.03 -1.59 30.38
C GLY A 115 -4.31 -1.89 29.58
N LYS A 116 -5.25 -2.53 30.29
CA LYS A 116 -6.55 -2.95 29.75
C LYS A 116 -7.44 -1.81 29.27
N ASP A 117 -7.22 -0.58 29.75
CA ASP A 117 -8.03 0.59 29.38
C ASP A 117 -7.57 1.19 28.05
N ARG A 118 -6.37 0.84 27.57
CA ARG A 118 -5.81 1.32 26.30
C ARG A 118 -5.81 0.28 25.19
N VAL A 119 -5.87 -1.01 25.52
CA VAL A 119 -5.98 -2.11 24.55
C VAL A 119 -7.07 -3.09 25.01
N PHE A 120 -8.22 -3.04 24.37
CA PHE A 120 -9.42 -3.76 24.81
C PHE A 120 -10.26 -4.34 23.67
N ASN A 121 -10.93 -5.44 23.97
CA ASN A 121 -11.89 -6.05 23.06
C ASN A 121 -13.19 -5.25 23.04
N THR A 122 -13.82 -5.19 21.86
CA THR A 122 -15.19 -4.75 21.68
C THR A 122 -16.14 -5.95 21.58
N PRO A 123 -17.46 -5.76 21.70
CA PRO A 123 -18.43 -6.70 21.13
C PRO A 123 -18.20 -6.90 19.62
N LEU A 124 -18.70 -8.03 19.10
CA LEU A 124 -18.58 -8.40 17.69
C LEU A 124 -19.58 -7.60 16.85
N CYS A 125 -19.17 -6.41 16.39
CA CYS A 125 -20.06 -5.42 15.75
C CYS A 125 -19.25 -4.27 15.11
N GLU A 126 -18.99 -4.34 13.81
CA GLU A 126 -18.09 -3.43 13.09
C GLU A 126 -18.65 -2.00 13.02
N GLN A 127 -19.96 -1.85 12.82
CA GLN A 127 -20.61 -0.54 12.88
C GLN A 127 -20.44 0.12 14.25
N GLY A 128 -20.47 -0.69 15.32
CA GLY A 128 -20.23 -0.25 16.68
C GLY A 128 -18.78 0.16 16.90
N ILE A 129 -17.83 -0.63 16.40
CA ILE A 129 -16.38 -0.36 16.46
C ILE A 129 -16.08 1.00 15.83
N VAL A 130 -16.52 1.24 14.59
CA VAL A 130 -16.21 2.50 13.90
C VAL A 130 -16.94 3.68 14.53
N GLY A 131 -18.23 3.56 14.84
CA GLY A 131 -18.98 4.64 15.49
C GLY A 131 -18.41 5.02 16.86
N PHE A 132 -17.99 4.02 17.64
CA PHE A 132 -17.30 4.24 18.92
C PHE A 132 -15.96 4.95 18.72
N GLY A 133 -15.18 4.54 17.72
CA GLY A 133 -13.92 5.20 17.36
C GLY A 133 -14.07 6.65 16.92
N ILE A 134 -15.11 6.96 16.15
CA ILE A 134 -15.47 8.34 15.79
C ILE A 134 -15.73 9.15 17.06
N GLY A 135 -16.52 8.62 18.01
CA GLY A 135 -16.79 9.28 19.28
C GLY A 135 -15.53 9.62 20.08
N ILE A 136 -14.60 8.67 20.20
CA ILE A 136 -13.28 8.89 20.84
C ILE A 136 -12.49 9.98 20.10
N ALA A 137 -12.42 9.90 18.78
CA ALA A 137 -11.67 10.86 17.98
C ALA A 137 -12.23 12.29 18.07
N VAL A 138 -13.56 12.42 18.22
CA VAL A 138 -14.24 13.72 18.40
C VAL A 138 -13.87 14.39 19.71
N THR A 139 -13.57 13.63 20.78
CA THR A 139 -13.07 14.23 22.04
C THR A 139 -11.59 14.62 21.97
N GLY A 140 -10.91 14.35 20.85
CA GLY A 140 -9.51 14.67 20.61
C GLY A 140 -8.53 13.53 20.94
N ALA A 141 -8.99 12.39 21.44
CA ALA A 141 -8.13 11.23 21.71
C ALA A 141 -7.84 10.44 20.42
N THR A 142 -6.67 9.79 20.35
CA THR A 142 -6.32 8.94 19.20
C THR A 142 -7.04 7.59 19.27
N ALA A 143 -7.84 7.29 18.26
CA ALA A 143 -8.63 6.08 18.16
C ALA A 143 -8.08 5.17 17.06
N ILE A 144 -7.56 4.00 17.43
CA ILE A 144 -7.02 3.02 16.48
C ILE A 144 -7.93 1.79 16.49
N ALA A 145 -8.88 1.76 15.57
CA ALA A 145 -9.84 0.67 15.43
C ALA A 145 -9.27 -0.47 14.55
N GLU A 146 -9.47 -1.73 14.96
CA GLU A 146 -9.24 -2.91 14.11
C GLU A 146 -10.58 -3.48 13.63
N ILE A 147 -10.68 -3.72 12.31
CA ILE A 147 -11.72 -4.55 11.71
C ILE A 147 -11.05 -5.86 11.29
N GLN A 148 -11.61 -7.00 11.68
CA GLN A 148 -10.85 -8.26 11.67
C GLN A 148 -10.43 -8.72 10.26
N PHE A 149 -11.25 -8.44 9.24
CA PHE A 149 -10.91 -8.59 7.81
C PHE A 149 -11.55 -7.46 7.01
N ALA A 150 -10.91 -7.02 5.92
CA ALA A 150 -11.44 -5.93 5.10
C ALA A 150 -12.81 -6.32 4.49
N ASP A 151 -13.05 -7.61 4.29
CA ASP A 151 -14.32 -8.21 3.90
C ASP A 151 -15.47 -7.88 4.87
N TYR A 152 -15.17 -7.63 6.15
CA TYR A 152 -16.15 -7.35 7.20
C TYR A 152 -16.29 -5.86 7.49
N ILE A 153 -15.71 -4.98 6.68
CA ILE A 153 -15.81 -3.54 6.90
C ILE A 153 -17.17 -2.96 6.49
N PHE A 154 -17.94 -3.68 5.67
CA PHE A 154 -19.17 -3.17 5.06
C PHE A 154 -20.32 -2.87 6.04
N PRO A 155 -20.53 -3.60 7.15
CA PRO A 155 -21.46 -3.16 8.19
C PRO A 155 -21.14 -1.76 8.72
N ALA A 156 -19.86 -1.38 8.75
CA ALA A 156 -19.43 -0.04 9.18
C ALA A 156 -19.40 1.01 8.04
N PHE A 157 -19.80 0.65 6.82
CA PHE A 157 -19.67 1.54 5.66
C PHE A 157 -20.42 2.86 5.84
N ASP A 158 -21.61 2.83 6.46
CA ASP A 158 -22.37 4.04 6.77
C ASP A 158 -21.62 4.97 7.75
N GLN A 159 -21.05 4.43 8.83
CA GLN A 159 -20.24 5.19 9.77
C GLN A 159 -18.99 5.77 9.12
N ILE A 160 -18.36 5.05 8.18
CA ILE A 160 -17.18 5.56 7.48
C ILE A 160 -17.57 6.67 6.49
N VAL A 161 -18.58 6.43 5.67
CA VAL A 161 -18.91 7.28 4.52
C VAL A 161 -19.75 8.48 4.93
N ASN A 162 -20.79 8.29 5.72
CA ASN A 162 -21.72 9.37 6.07
C ASN A 162 -21.31 10.13 7.31
N GLU A 163 -20.69 9.46 8.28
CA GLU A 163 -20.23 10.10 9.52
C GLU A 163 -18.77 10.53 9.42
N ALA A 164 -17.82 9.61 9.45
CA ALA A 164 -16.39 9.93 9.58
C ALA A 164 -15.87 10.86 8.48
N ALA A 165 -16.11 10.51 7.21
CA ALA A 165 -15.61 11.28 6.07
C ALA A 165 -16.15 12.72 6.02
N LYS A 166 -17.39 12.92 6.49
CA LYS A 166 -18.10 14.21 6.40
C LYS A 166 -18.05 15.00 7.71
N TYR A 167 -17.52 14.43 8.80
CA TYR A 167 -17.62 14.98 10.16
C TYR A 167 -17.09 16.41 10.26
N ARG A 168 -15.89 16.66 9.71
CA ARG A 168 -15.27 18.00 9.70
C ARG A 168 -16.03 19.00 8.84
N TYR A 169 -16.42 18.55 7.65
CA TYR A 169 -17.07 19.40 6.65
C TYR A 169 -18.45 19.85 7.12
N ARG A 170 -19.29 18.92 7.59
CA ARG A 170 -20.67 19.21 8.02
C ARG A 170 -20.75 20.13 9.24
N SER A 171 -19.68 20.19 10.05
CA SER A 171 -19.62 21.07 11.22
C SER A 171 -18.93 22.40 10.96
N GLY A 172 -18.44 22.68 9.75
CA GLY A 172 -17.59 23.86 9.50
C GLY A 172 -16.34 23.88 10.39
N ASP A 173 -15.71 22.72 10.57
CA ASP A 173 -14.54 22.50 11.43
C ASP A 173 -14.75 22.69 12.96
N LEU A 174 -16.00 22.88 13.42
CA LEU A 174 -16.30 22.91 14.87
C LEU A 174 -16.02 21.56 15.57
N PHE A 175 -16.17 20.44 14.86
CA PHE A 175 -15.84 19.09 15.34
C PHE A 175 -15.12 18.31 14.24
N ASN A 176 -14.31 17.33 14.60
CA ASN A 176 -13.69 16.43 13.63
C ASN A 176 -13.28 15.10 14.26
N CYS A 177 -13.14 14.06 13.44
CA CYS A 177 -12.63 12.75 13.86
C CYS A 177 -11.26 12.45 13.20
N GLY A 178 -10.40 13.47 13.05
CA GLY A 178 -9.11 13.34 12.36
C GLY A 178 -8.12 12.39 13.04
N ASN A 179 -8.33 12.10 14.32
CA ASN A 179 -7.50 11.20 15.13
C ASN A 179 -7.99 9.73 15.07
N LEU A 180 -8.93 9.41 14.17
CA LEU A 180 -9.36 8.04 13.90
C LEU A 180 -8.51 7.40 12.82
N THR A 181 -8.01 6.19 13.09
CA THR A 181 -7.44 5.28 12.09
C THR A 181 -8.13 3.94 12.18
N ILE A 182 -8.66 3.45 11.05
CA ILE A 182 -9.22 2.11 10.93
C ILE A 182 -8.19 1.26 10.19
N ARG A 183 -7.75 0.14 10.79
CA ARG A 183 -6.79 -0.78 10.17
C ARG A 183 -7.41 -2.14 9.91
N SER A 184 -7.33 -2.52 8.64
CA SER A 184 -7.87 -3.70 7.97
C SER A 184 -6.85 -4.79 7.54
N PRO A 185 -6.87 -6.09 7.90
CA PRO A 185 -6.22 -7.11 7.05
C PRO A 185 -6.87 -7.13 5.67
N TRP A 186 -6.07 -7.11 4.60
CA TRP A 186 -6.52 -6.84 3.23
C TRP A 186 -5.79 -7.73 2.22
N GLY A 187 -6.46 -8.07 1.12
CA GLY A 187 -5.87 -8.79 -0.01
C GLY A 187 -6.00 -10.30 0.06
N CYS A 188 -5.70 -10.97 -1.05
CA CYS A 188 -5.73 -12.42 -1.18
C CYS A 188 -4.69 -13.11 -0.30
N VAL A 189 -5.00 -14.34 0.11
CA VAL A 189 -4.15 -15.15 1.00
C VAL A 189 -3.90 -16.56 0.46
N GLY A 190 -4.30 -16.84 -0.79
CA GLY A 190 -4.13 -18.14 -1.44
C GLY A 190 -5.31 -19.11 -1.25
N HIS A 191 -6.13 -18.90 -0.23
CA HIS A 191 -7.24 -19.80 0.16
C HIS A 191 -8.35 -19.10 0.94
N GLY A 192 -8.45 -17.76 0.85
CA GLY A 192 -9.38 -16.97 1.67
C GLY A 192 -10.82 -16.93 1.15
N ALA A 193 -11.04 -17.34 -0.11
CA ALA A 193 -12.35 -17.38 -0.75
C ALA A 193 -13.06 -16.02 -0.75
N LEU A 194 -14.38 -16.01 -0.57
CA LEU A 194 -15.22 -14.81 -0.72
C LEU A 194 -15.01 -13.77 0.40
N TYR A 195 -14.61 -14.20 1.60
CA TYR A 195 -14.75 -13.40 2.82
C TYR A 195 -13.46 -13.28 3.64
N HIS A 196 -12.32 -13.60 3.02
CA HIS A 196 -10.97 -13.36 3.57
C HIS A 196 -9.96 -13.01 2.46
N SER A 197 -10.42 -12.34 1.40
CA SER A 197 -9.57 -12.02 0.23
C SER A 197 -10.00 -10.75 -0.50
N GLN A 198 -10.97 -10.00 0.03
CA GLN A 198 -11.46 -8.82 -0.65
C GLN A 198 -10.49 -7.64 -0.57
N CYS A 199 -10.60 -6.81 -1.60
CA CYS A 199 -9.91 -5.55 -1.76
C CYS A 199 -10.94 -4.42 -1.93
N PRO A 200 -11.51 -3.88 -0.83
CA PRO A 200 -12.63 -2.95 -0.90
C PRO A 200 -12.22 -1.47 -1.10
N GLU A 201 -10.96 -1.18 -1.41
CA GLU A 201 -10.42 0.19 -1.49
C GLU A 201 -11.21 1.09 -2.46
N ALA A 202 -11.76 0.51 -3.54
CA ALA A 202 -12.54 1.24 -4.53
C ALA A 202 -13.85 1.81 -3.93
N PHE A 203 -14.49 1.09 -3.01
CA PHE A 203 -15.70 1.57 -2.33
C PHE A 203 -15.42 2.80 -1.47
N PHE A 204 -14.22 2.90 -0.91
CA PHE A 204 -13.79 4.01 -0.08
C PHE A 204 -13.18 5.16 -0.88
N ALA A 205 -12.54 4.86 -2.01
CA ALA A 205 -11.97 5.87 -2.90
C ALA A 205 -12.98 6.90 -3.40
N HIS A 206 -14.24 6.48 -3.60
CA HIS A 206 -15.32 7.38 -4.04
C HIS A 206 -15.96 8.19 -2.89
N CYS A 207 -15.36 8.17 -1.69
CA CYS A 207 -15.84 8.94 -0.55
C CYS A 207 -14.85 10.07 -0.21
N PRO A 208 -15.08 11.32 -0.65
CA PRO A 208 -14.26 12.46 -0.22
C PRO A 208 -14.22 12.60 1.31
N GLY A 209 -13.04 12.85 1.87
CA GLY A 209 -12.83 13.00 3.32
C GLY A 209 -11.92 11.94 3.97
N ILE A 210 -11.57 10.88 3.23
CA ILE A 210 -10.61 9.83 3.64
C ILE A 210 -9.43 9.72 2.64
N LYS A 211 -8.31 9.07 3.01
CA LYS A 211 -7.03 9.09 2.24
C LYS A 211 -6.48 7.68 1.90
N SER A 212 -5.85 7.53 0.72
CA SER A 212 -5.08 6.35 0.21
C SER A 212 -3.90 6.80 -0.70
N VAL A 213 -2.80 6.03 -0.88
CA VAL A 213 -1.48 6.55 -1.40
C VAL A 213 -0.65 5.55 -2.25
N ILE A 214 -0.21 5.87 -3.50
CA ILE A 214 1.01 5.36 -4.29
C ILE A 214 1.37 6.30 -5.52
N LYS A 215 2.64 6.41 -6.01
CA LYS A 215 3.10 7.29 -7.17
C LYS A 215 4.26 6.74 -8.08
N THR A 216 4.21 6.92 -9.43
CA THR A 216 5.32 6.97 -10.47
C THR A 216 4.88 7.51 -11.87
N GLY A 217 5.78 7.65 -12.88
CA GLY A 217 5.58 8.36 -14.19
C GLY A 217 5.37 7.56 -15.51
N ARG A 218 5.49 6.24 -15.54
CA ARG A 218 4.69 5.38 -16.43
C ARG A 218 3.78 4.59 -15.50
N LEU A 219 2.55 4.35 -15.91
CA LEU A 219 1.53 3.89 -15.00
C LEU A 219 0.89 2.59 -15.50
N LEU A 220 1.35 1.49 -14.90
CA LEU A 220 0.58 0.26 -14.83
C LEU A 220 -0.01 0.20 -13.44
N ILE A 221 -1.34 0.13 -13.36
CA ILE A 221 -2.06 -0.01 -12.10
C ILE A 221 -2.49 -1.46 -12.00
N SER A 222 -2.10 -2.10 -10.91
CA SER A 222 -2.53 -3.46 -10.60
C SER A 222 -3.16 -3.49 -9.22
N HIS A 223 -4.33 -4.10 -9.11
CA HIS A 223 -5.00 -4.36 -7.84
C HIS A 223 -5.89 -5.58 -7.98
N GLU A 224 -6.10 -6.33 -6.90
CA GLU A 224 -6.78 -7.64 -6.98
C GLU A 224 -8.31 -7.52 -7.14
N ALA A 225 -8.87 -6.34 -6.85
CA ALA A 225 -10.30 -6.08 -7.03
C ALA A 225 -10.70 -6.15 -8.53
N PRO A 226 -12.00 -6.32 -8.83
CA PRO A 226 -12.53 -6.31 -10.20
C PRO A 226 -12.13 -5.05 -10.99
N LEU A 227 -11.95 -5.23 -12.29
CA LEU A 227 -11.55 -4.17 -13.23
C LEU A 227 -12.59 -3.05 -13.34
N THR A 228 -13.87 -3.41 -13.40
CA THR A 228 -14.97 -2.46 -13.58
C THR A 228 -15.31 -1.81 -12.25
N GLY A 229 -15.28 -0.46 -12.21
CA GLY A 229 -15.51 0.30 -10.97
C GLY A 229 -14.36 0.23 -9.95
N GLY A 230 -13.29 -0.51 -10.26
CA GLY A 230 -12.09 -0.61 -9.42
C GLY A 230 -11.29 0.69 -9.36
N PHE A 231 -10.54 0.90 -8.28
CA PHE A 231 -9.84 2.17 -8.04
C PHE A 231 -8.81 2.53 -9.13
N ALA A 232 -8.32 1.54 -9.89
CA ALA A 232 -7.49 1.80 -11.05
C ALA A 232 -8.17 2.66 -12.12
N SER A 233 -9.51 2.70 -12.22
CA SER A 233 -10.18 3.61 -13.15
C SER A 233 -9.97 5.06 -12.75
N GLU A 234 -10.11 5.39 -11.46
CA GLU A 234 -9.94 6.76 -10.95
C GLU A 234 -8.48 7.21 -11.07
N ILE A 235 -7.53 6.38 -10.64
CA ILE A 235 -6.10 6.68 -10.80
C ILE A 235 -5.79 6.87 -12.30
N SER A 236 -6.34 6.02 -13.17
CA SER A 236 -6.11 6.14 -14.61
C SER A 236 -6.68 7.43 -15.19
N SER A 237 -7.91 7.81 -14.85
CA SER A 237 -8.53 9.04 -15.36
C SER A 237 -7.81 10.29 -14.83
N THR A 238 -7.56 10.37 -13.52
CA THR A 238 -6.87 11.51 -12.92
C THR A 238 -5.45 11.67 -13.46
N VAL A 239 -4.69 10.57 -13.60
CA VAL A 239 -3.33 10.65 -14.14
C VAL A 239 -3.35 10.98 -15.63
N GLN A 240 -4.35 10.51 -16.39
CA GLN A 240 -4.49 10.90 -17.78
C GLN A 240 -4.77 12.40 -17.94
N GLU A 241 -5.58 12.99 -17.06
CA GLU A 241 -5.86 14.43 -17.04
C GLU A 241 -4.63 15.26 -16.65
N GLU A 242 -3.99 14.91 -15.52
CA GLU A 242 -2.90 15.71 -14.95
C GLU A 242 -1.54 15.49 -15.63
N CYS A 243 -1.32 14.29 -16.17
CA CYS A 243 -0.04 13.89 -16.75
C CYS A 243 -0.14 13.62 -18.26
N PHE A 244 -1.16 14.16 -18.95
CA PHE A 244 -1.42 13.91 -20.37
C PHE A 244 -0.17 14.05 -21.25
N LEU A 245 0.61 15.13 -21.07
CA LEU A 245 1.81 15.43 -21.85
C LEU A 245 3.03 14.57 -21.46
N ASN A 246 2.97 13.87 -20.33
CA ASN A 246 4.05 13.06 -19.77
C ASN A 246 3.84 11.56 -19.99
N LEU A 247 2.65 11.14 -20.43
CA LEU A 247 2.34 9.74 -20.69
C LEU A 247 2.93 9.30 -22.03
N GLU A 248 3.98 8.49 -21.95
CA GLU A 248 4.62 7.90 -23.14
C GLU A 248 3.86 6.68 -23.69
N ALA A 249 2.94 6.11 -22.90
CA ALA A 249 2.11 4.97 -23.28
C ALA A 249 0.73 5.05 -22.59
N PRO A 250 -0.32 4.38 -23.12
CA PRO A 250 -1.61 4.28 -22.46
C PRO A 250 -1.46 3.64 -21.07
N ILE A 251 -2.19 4.19 -20.11
CA ILE A 251 -2.23 3.65 -18.75
C ILE A 251 -2.82 2.23 -18.81
N SER A 252 -2.07 1.26 -18.31
CA SER A 252 -2.50 -0.14 -18.28
C SER A 252 -3.12 -0.49 -16.93
N ARG A 253 -4.25 -1.21 -16.94
CA ARG A 253 -4.91 -1.71 -15.73
C ARG A 253 -4.91 -3.23 -15.75
N VAL A 254 -4.24 -3.86 -14.78
CA VAL A 254 -4.17 -5.31 -14.63
C VAL A 254 -4.86 -5.69 -13.33
N CYS A 255 -6.13 -6.07 -13.41
CA CYS A 255 -6.98 -6.23 -12.24
C CYS A 255 -7.54 -7.65 -12.14
N GLY A 256 -8.24 -7.95 -11.05
CA GLY A 256 -9.12 -9.11 -10.99
C GLY A 256 -10.20 -9.05 -12.07
N TYR A 257 -10.72 -10.21 -12.45
CA TYR A 257 -11.83 -10.27 -13.41
C TYR A 257 -13.13 -9.72 -12.80
N ASP A 258 -14.07 -9.30 -13.65
CA ASP A 258 -15.41 -8.86 -13.23
C ASP A 258 -16.30 -10.05 -12.84
N THR A 259 -15.86 -10.79 -11.82
CA THR A 259 -16.53 -11.94 -11.24
C THR A 259 -16.39 -11.90 -9.72
N PRO A 260 -17.28 -12.56 -8.95
CA PRO A 260 -16.99 -12.86 -7.55
C PRO A 260 -15.66 -13.60 -7.38
N PHE A 261 -14.97 -13.40 -6.25
CA PHE A 261 -13.66 -14.02 -6.00
C PHE A 261 -13.80 -15.56 -5.84
N PRO A 262 -13.16 -16.37 -6.69
CA PRO A 262 -13.35 -17.82 -6.69
C PRO A 262 -12.39 -18.55 -5.73
N HIS A 263 -12.82 -19.70 -5.19
CA HIS A 263 -11.96 -20.55 -4.34
C HIS A 263 -10.92 -21.34 -5.17
N ILE A 264 -11.34 -22.36 -5.94
CA ILE A 264 -10.41 -23.25 -6.66
C ILE A 264 -9.73 -22.56 -7.87
N PHE A 265 -10.32 -21.47 -8.36
CA PHE A 265 -9.83 -20.74 -9.52
C PHE A 265 -9.00 -19.50 -9.15
N GLU A 266 -8.67 -19.31 -7.87
CA GLU A 266 -7.81 -18.20 -7.41
C GLU A 266 -6.52 -18.03 -8.25
N PRO A 267 -5.77 -19.10 -8.60
CA PRO A 267 -4.56 -18.97 -9.43
C PRO A 267 -4.80 -18.40 -10.83
N PHE A 268 -6.02 -18.54 -11.36
CA PHE A 268 -6.40 -18.00 -12.67
C PHE A 268 -7.00 -16.61 -12.56
N TYR A 269 -7.58 -16.25 -11.42
CA TYR A 269 -8.27 -14.98 -11.19
C TYR A 269 -7.29 -13.84 -10.93
N ILE A 270 -6.34 -14.01 -10.01
CA ILE A 270 -5.49 -12.92 -9.51
C ILE A 270 -4.66 -12.25 -10.63
N PRO A 271 -4.41 -10.93 -10.55
CA PRO A 271 -3.52 -10.21 -11.46
C PRO A 271 -2.05 -10.55 -11.16
N ASP A 272 -1.65 -11.79 -11.46
CA ASP A 272 -0.33 -12.31 -11.14
C ASP A 272 0.81 -11.58 -11.87
N LYS A 273 2.05 -11.94 -11.49
CA LYS A 273 3.26 -11.37 -12.09
C LYS A 273 3.33 -11.58 -13.61
N TRP A 274 2.73 -12.64 -14.17
CA TRP A 274 2.78 -12.93 -15.59
C TRP A 274 1.82 -12.04 -16.37
N LYS A 275 0.60 -11.82 -15.85
CA LYS A 275 -0.36 -10.85 -16.37
C LYS A 275 0.21 -9.43 -16.29
N CYS A 276 0.79 -9.06 -15.15
CA CYS A 276 1.45 -7.77 -14.97
C CYS A 276 2.64 -7.61 -15.94
N TYR A 277 3.48 -8.63 -16.08
CA TYR A 277 4.63 -8.60 -16.98
C TYR A 277 4.22 -8.48 -18.45
N ASP A 278 3.21 -9.21 -18.91
CA ASP A 278 2.76 -9.12 -20.29
C ASP A 278 2.16 -7.75 -20.61
N ALA A 279 1.36 -7.20 -19.69
CA ALA A 279 0.83 -5.84 -19.80
C ALA A 279 1.93 -4.78 -19.78
N LEU A 280 2.91 -4.91 -18.87
CA LEU A 280 4.08 -4.03 -18.82
C LEU A 280 4.90 -4.12 -20.11
N ARG A 281 5.15 -5.33 -20.62
CA ARG A 281 5.87 -5.56 -21.88
C ARG A 281 5.16 -4.89 -23.05
N LYS A 282 3.84 -4.99 -23.13
CA LYS A 282 3.02 -4.28 -24.13
C LYS A 282 3.14 -2.77 -23.97
N MET A 283 3.10 -2.26 -22.74
CA MET A 283 3.20 -0.82 -22.43
C MET A 283 4.59 -0.24 -22.73
N ILE A 284 5.67 -1.00 -22.51
CA ILE A 284 7.05 -0.57 -22.82
C ILE A 284 7.33 -0.56 -24.33
N ASN A 285 6.63 -1.39 -25.10
CA ASN A 285 6.79 -1.50 -26.56
C ASN A 285 5.78 -0.62 -27.35
N TYR A 286 5.01 0.22 -26.67
CA TYR A 286 4.08 1.17 -27.28
C TYR A 286 4.84 2.38 -27.84
#